data_AF-A0A945VW89-F1
#
_entry.id   AF-A0A945VW89-F1
#
_cell.length_a   1.000
_cell.length_b   1.000
_cell.length_c   1.000
_cell.angle_alpha   90.00
_cell.angle_beta   90.00
_cell.angle_gamma   90.00
#
_symmetry.space_group_name_H-M   'P 1'
#
loop_
_entity.id
_entity.type
_entity.pdbx_description
1 polymer ?
#
loop_
_entity_poly.entity_id
_entity_poly.type
_entity_poly.pdbx_seq_one_letter_code
_entity_poly.pdbx_strand_id
1 'polypeptide(L)'
;MNKIEGKSYSFSTDNCFWEEVETKAGKKHYVTGYISTKDIDLFNEVVTENAMTEMLDDLQTKTIKLDVEHEAWRKSPNTVPIGKIVEAKYDGYGIHVKAEINNSSPVFSEVWGSIKEGYLDAFSIAYKAIKKVSKMVDGVKVTLLKSIELLNVAITGNPVNPNCRMTNVFMKSLEDLEELKMTEEKQETPKEEAPVEAPVEAKEAPVEAPVEAPVEEKPVEAPVEAPAE
;
A
#
# COMPACT_ATOMS: atom_id res chain seq x y z
N MET A 1 10.73 -13.46 -10.62
CA MET A 1 10.95 -13.36 -9.15
C MET A 1 11.57 -14.65 -8.67
N ASN A 2 12.75 -14.61 -8.02
CA ASN A 2 13.35 -15.79 -7.40
C ASN A 2 12.72 -16.02 -6.03
N LYS A 3 12.19 -17.23 -5.81
CA LYS A 3 11.64 -17.67 -4.52
C LYS A 3 12.81 -17.77 -3.52
N ILE A 4 12.78 -17.02 -2.43
CA ILE A 4 13.78 -17.11 -1.37
C ILE A 4 13.49 -18.40 -0.60
N GLU A 5 14.30 -19.45 -0.82
CA GLU A 5 14.28 -20.66 0.02
C GLU A 5 14.98 -20.36 1.35
N GLY A 6 14.20 -20.22 2.42
CA GLY A 6 14.68 -19.98 3.79
C GLY A 6 13.59 -20.22 4.82
N LYS A 7 13.98 -20.45 6.08
CA LYS A 7 13.03 -20.45 7.21
C LYS A 7 12.79 -18.98 7.60
N SER A 8 11.55 -18.51 7.52
CA SER A 8 11.16 -17.20 8.03
C SER A 8 10.53 -17.33 9.42
N TYR A 9 10.84 -16.38 10.28
CA TYR A 9 10.17 -16.19 11.56
C TYR A 9 9.57 -14.80 11.58
N SER A 10 8.27 -14.72 11.77
CA SER A 10 7.54 -13.46 11.90
C SER A 10 7.10 -13.30 13.35
N PHE A 11 7.35 -12.12 13.90
CA PHE A 11 6.97 -11.80 15.26
C PHE A 11 6.10 -10.54 15.24
N SER A 12 5.03 -10.58 16.03
CA SER A 12 4.20 -9.42 16.31
C SER A 12 4.18 -9.23 17.81
N THR A 13 4.54 -8.03 18.25
CA THR A 13 4.07 -7.53 19.54
C THR A 13 2.81 -6.71 19.30
N ASP A 14 2.10 -6.31 20.35
CA ASP A 14 0.88 -5.50 20.23
C ASP A 14 1.09 -4.21 19.40
N ASN A 15 2.34 -3.77 19.19
CA ASN A 15 2.65 -2.48 18.57
C ASN A 15 3.69 -2.52 17.42
N CYS A 16 4.39 -3.64 17.16
CA CYS A 16 5.44 -3.67 16.14
C CYS A 16 5.52 -5.03 15.43
N PHE A 17 5.60 -5.00 14.10
CA PHE A 17 5.81 -6.16 13.26
C PHE A 17 7.20 -6.16 12.63
N TRP A 18 7.90 -7.28 12.79
CA TRP A 18 9.22 -7.50 12.21
C TRP A 18 9.43 -8.97 11.83
N GLU A 19 10.33 -9.21 10.89
CA GLU A 19 10.60 -10.53 10.32
C GLU A 19 12.11 -10.81 10.33
N GLU A 20 12.47 -12.04 10.73
CA GLU A 20 13.82 -12.58 10.58
C GLU A 20 13.78 -13.75 9.58
N VAL A 21 14.53 -13.63 8.50
CA VAL A 21 14.61 -14.68 7.45
C VAL A 21 16.00 -15.29 7.45
N GLU A 22 16.08 -16.58 7.70
CA GLU A 22 17.32 -17.32 7.62
C GLU A 22 17.56 -17.76 6.17
N THR A 23 18.62 -17.22 5.56
CA THR A 23 19.02 -17.55 4.19
C THR A 23 20.37 -18.28 4.18
N LYS A 24 20.73 -18.90 3.04
CA LYS A 24 22.07 -19.49 2.85
C LYS A 24 23.21 -18.48 3.04
N ALA A 25 22.94 -17.18 2.84
CA ALA A 25 23.90 -16.09 3.00
C ALA A 25 23.90 -15.47 4.42
N GLY A 26 23.09 -16.02 5.34
CA GLY A 26 22.91 -15.50 6.69
C GLY A 26 21.50 -14.99 6.96
N LYS A 27 21.29 -14.51 8.18
CA LYS A 27 20.00 -13.97 8.63
C LYS A 27 19.76 -12.59 8.02
N LYS A 28 18.54 -12.33 7.57
CA LYS A 28 18.03 -11.03 7.10
C LYS A 28 16.94 -10.54 8.04
N HIS A 29 16.86 -9.22 8.23
CA HIS A 29 15.92 -8.59 9.16
C HIS A 29 15.07 -7.58 8.39
N TYR A 30 13.76 -7.67 8.55
CA TYR A 30 12.81 -6.82 7.86
C TYR A 30 11.82 -6.18 8.80
N VAL A 31 11.39 -4.98 8.42
CA VAL A 31 10.24 -4.29 9.00
C VAL A 31 9.27 -3.93 7.88
N THR A 32 7.98 -3.94 8.18
CA THR A 32 6.93 -3.54 7.24
C THR A 32 6.01 -2.51 7.88
N GLY A 33 5.46 -1.60 7.08
CA GLY A 33 4.52 -0.61 7.57
C GLY A 33 4.28 0.54 6.60
N TYR A 34 3.51 1.52 7.05
CA TYR A 34 3.20 2.70 6.25
C TYR A 34 4.26 3.78 6.43
N ILE A 35 4.79 4.31 5.32
CA ILE A 35 5.66 5.50 5.35
C ILE A 35 4.86 6.79 5.15
N SER A 36 3.64 6.68 4.60
CA SER A 36 2.73 7.79 4.35
C SER A 36 1.30 7.27 4.29
N THR A 37 0.35 7.96 4.94
CA THR A 37 -1.09 7.69 4.87
C THR A 37 -1.85 8.96 4.48
N LYS A 38 -3.14 8.84 4.15
CA LYS A 38 -3.99 9.97 3.71
C LYS A 38 -4.52 10.85 4.85
N ASP A 39 -4.21 10.50 6.09
CA ASP A 39 -4.69 11.21 7.26
C ASP A 39 -4.00 12.57 7.41
N ILE A 40 -4.64 13.45 8.19
CA ILE A 40 -4.04 14.73 8.58
C ILE A 40 -2.94 14.44 9.60
N ASP A 41 -1.73 14.92 9.33
CA ASP A 41 -0.60 14.77 10.24
C ASP A 41 -0.58 15.84 11.36
N LEU A 42 0.42 15.77 12.24
CA LEU A 42 0.55 16.71 13.37
C LEU A 42 0.79 18.17 12.96
N PHE A 43 1.15 18.45 11.70
CA PHE A 43 1.30 19.80 11.15
C PHE A 43 0.09 20.24 10.31
N ASN A 44 -1.00 19.50 10.38
CA ASN A 44 -2.19 19.70 9.55
C ASN A 44 -1.90 19.55 8.05
N GLU A 45 -0.96 18.68 7.68
CA GLU A 45 -0.66 18.36 6.29
C GLU A 45 -1.26 17.01 5.89
N VAL A 46 -1.65 16.91 4.62
CA VAL A 46 -2.14 15.67 4.00
C VAL A 46 -1.32 15.40 2.77
N VAL A 47 -0.62 14.27 2.73
CA VAL A 47 -0.01 13.76 1.50
C VAL A 47 -1.14 13.22 0.63
N THR A 48 -1.35 13.82 -0.54
CA THR A 48 -2.41 13.35 -1.44
C THR A 48 -2.01 12.11 -2.20
N GLU A 49 -2.98 11.37 -2.73
CA GLU A 49 -2.75 10.18 -3.55
C GLU A 49 -1.79 10.44 -4.71
N ASN A 50 -1.96 11.56 -5.43
CA ASN A 50 -1.04 11.96 -6.50
C ASN A 50 0.41 12.12 -6.00
N ALA A 51 0.59 12.75 -4.84
CA ALA A 51 1.92 12.89 -4.25
C ALA A 51 2.49 11.52 -3.81
N MET A 52 1.66 10.61 -3.32
CA MET A 52 2.09 9.24 -2.99
C MET A 52 2.49 8.44 -4.24
N THR A 53 1.82 8.62 -5.36
CA THR A 53 2.23 8.02 -6.64
C THR A 53 3.60 8.52 -7.08
N GLU A 54 3.87 9.82 -6.95
CA GLU A 54 5.20 10.41 -7.23
C GLU A 54 6.27 9.87 -6.26
N MET A 55 5.93 9.68 -4.98
CA MET A 55 6.84 9.05 -4.02
C MET A 55 7.19 7.59 -4.39
N LEU A 56 6.23 6.83 -4.94
CA LEU A 56 6.51 5.47 -5.43
C LEU A 56 7.50 5.49 -6.60
N ASP A 57 7.37 6.45 -7.52
CA ASP A 57 8.34 6.64 -8.60
C ASP A 57 9.74 6.99 -8.05
N ASP A 58 9.81 7.89 -7.07
CA ASP A 58 11.05 8.22 -6.38
C ASP A 58 11.70 6.99 -5.71
N LEU A 59 10.91 6.13 -5.07
CA LEU A 59 11.41 4.89 -4.46
C LEU A 59 11.97 3.88 -5.49
N GLN A 60 11.50 3.95 -6.74
CA GLN A 60 11.97 3.07 -7.82
C GLN A 60 13.16 3.66 -8.58
N THR A 61 13.23 4.98 -8.70
CA THR A 61 14.18 5.67 -9.58
C THR A 61 15.34 6.33 -8.85
N LYS A 62 15.19 6.62 -7.55
CA LYS A 62 16.19 7.29 -6.72
C LYS A 62 16.74 6.38 -5.63
N THR A 63 17.96 6.69 -5.18
CA THR A 63 18.53 6.06 -3.98
C THR A 63 17.97 6.73 -2.74
N ILE A 64 16.83 6.25 -2.24
CA ILE A 64 16.23 6.70 -0.99
C ILE A 64 16.85 5.91 0.17
N LYS A 65 17.58 6.61 1.04
CA LYS A 65 18.22 6.03 2.23
C LYS A 65 17.19 5.79 3.34
N LEU A 66 17.37 4.70 4.09
CA LEU A 66 16.71 4.47 5.38
C LEU A 66 17.69 4.77 6.52
N ASP A 67 17.35 5.71 7.39
CA ASP A 67 18.12 6.07 8.58
C ASP A 67 17.25 6.03 9.86
N VAL A 68 17.82 6.39 10.99
CA VAL A 68 17.09 6.60 12.25
C VAL A 68 16.88 8.10 12.41
N GLU A 69 15.68 8.54 12.76
CA GLU A 69 15.40 9.94 13.15
C GLU A 69 15.92 11.01 12.17
N HIS A 70 15.93 10.71 10.85
CA HIS A 70 16.45 11.61 9.81
C HIS A 70 17.89 12.08 10.06
N GLU A 71 18.72 11.26 10.69
CA GLU A 71 20.10 11.59 11.07
C GLU A 71 21.01 11.93 9.89
N ALA A 72 20.77 11.37 8.70
CA ALA A 72 21.56 11.72 7.51
C ALA A 72 21.38 13.20 7.12
N TRP A 73 20.23 13.79 7.46
CA TRP A 73 19.93 15.21 7.27
C TRP A 73 20.37 16.08 8.45
N ARG A 74 20.24 15.57 9.69
CA ARG A 74 20.50 16.33 10.91
C ARG A 74 21.98 16.34 11.33
N LYS A 75 22.69 15.23 11.12
CA LYS A 75 24.06 15.04 11.60
C LYS A 75 25.08 15.09 10.46
N SER A 76 24.96 14.22 9.47
CA SER A 76 25.94 14.12 8.39
C SER A 76 25.39 13.38 7.16
N PRO A 77 25.62 13.87 5.93
CA PRO A 77 25.22 13.16 4.71
C PRO A 77 25.98 11.83 4.51
N ASN A 78 27.09 11.65 5.22
CA ASN A 78 27.93 10.45 5.19
C ASN A 78 27.50 9.38 6.20
N THR A 79 26.41 9.58 6.94
CA THR A 79 25.85 8.55 7.81
C THR A 79 25.52 7.30 6.98
N VAL A 80 26.04 6.16 7.43
CA VAL A 80 25.78 4.86 6.80
C VAL A 80 24.30 4.52 6.99
N PRO A 81 23.54 4.23 5.92
CA PRO A 81 22.15 3.84 6.04
C PRO A 81 21.98 2.59 6.90
N ILE A 82 20.95 2.60 7.75
CA ILE A 82 20.59 1.45 8.59
C ILE A 82 19.75 0.43 7.85
N GLY A 83 19.33 0.73 6.62
CA GLY A 83 18.61 -0.21 5.77
C GLY A 83 18.27 0.37 4.41
N LYS A 84 17.35 -0.31 3.71
CA LYS A 84 16.80 0.09 2.42
C LYS A 84 15.38 -0.43 2.26
N ILE A 85 14.58 0.25 1.47
CA ILE A 85 13.26 -0.24 1.06
C ILE A 85 13.47 -1.25 -0.07
N VAL A 86 12.85 -2.44 0.05
CA VAL A 86 12.94 -3.53 -0.93
C VAL A 86 11.62 -3.77 -1.65
N GLU A 87 10.50 -3.40 -1.04
CA GLU A 87 9.17 -3.43 -1.66
C GLU A 87 8.39 -2.18 -1.22
N ALA A 88 7.60 -1.61 -2.11
CA ALA A 88 6.71 -0.50 -1.83
C ALA A 88 5.46 -0.59 -2.70
N LYS A 89 4.29 -0.33 -2.11
CA LYS A 89 2.99 -0.37 -2.79
C LYS A 89 2.05 0.66 -2.20
N TYR A 90 1.27 1.31 -3.07
CA TYR A 90 0.08 2.05 -2.66
C TYR A 90 -1.11 1.10 -2.63
N ASP A 91 -1.83 1.04 -1.51
CA ASP A 91 -2.95 0.12 -1.29
C ASP A 91 -4.30 0.84 -1.13
N GLY A 92 -4.36 2.13 -1.47
CA GLY A 92 -5.54 2.96 -1.28
C GLY A 92 -5.60 3.63 0.10
N TYR A 93 -4.96 3.09 1.14
CA TYR A 93 -4.84 3.75 2.44
C TYR A 93 -3.56 4.60 2.53
N GLY A 94 -2.44 4.04 2.07
CA GLY A 94 -1.14 4.70 2.11
C GLY A 94 -0.08 3.97 1.31
N ILE A 95 1.18 4.41 1.43
CA ILE A 95 2.33 3.68 0.90
C ILE A 95 2.82 2.71 1.96
N HIS A 96 2.55 1.43 1.74
CA HIS A 96 3.07 0.34 2.56
C HIS A 96 4.40 -0.15 1.99
N VAL A 97 5.40 -0.33 2.85
CA VAL A 97 6.74 -0.76 2.44
C VAL A 97 7.20 -2.00 3.20
N LYS A 98 8.14 -2.73 2.59
CA LYS A 98 9.03 -3.68 3.27
C LYS A 98 10.45 -3.12 3.19
N ALA A 99 11.10 -2.99 4.34
CA ALA A 99 12.48 -2.52 4.44
C ALA A 99 13.39 -3.61 5.00
N GLU A 100 14.56 -3.79 4.36
CA GLU A 100 15.64 -4.65 4.83
C GLU A 100 16.61 -3.83 5.70
N ILE A 101 16.87 -4.30 6.92
CA ILE A 101 17.82 -3.68 7.84
C ILE A 101 19.24 -4.15 7.51
N ASN A 102 20.19 -3.22 7.55
CA ASN A 102 21.60 -3.45 7.27
C ASN A 102 22.30 -4.09 8.47
N ASN A 103 22.40 -5.42 8.47
CA ASN A 103 23.11 -6.18 9.51
C ASN A 103 24.60 -5.80 9.67
N SER A 104 25.22 -5.24 8.64
CA SER A 104 26.62 -4.81 8.69
C SER A 104 26.80 -3.41 9.28
N SER A 105 25.70 -2.73 9.61
CA SER A 105 25.75 -1.42 10.25
C SER A 105 26.36 -1.54 11.66
N PRO A 106 27.28 -0.65 12.06
CA PRO A 106 27.85 -0.68 13.41
C PRO A 106 26.80 -0.46 14.51
N VAL A 107 25.66 0.15 14.18
CA VAL A 107 24.55 0.40 15.11
C VAL A 107 23.43 -0.64 14.99
N PHE A 108 23.64 -1.74 14.24
CA PHE A 108 22.60 -2.74 13.98
C PHE A 108 21.95 -3.26 15.27
N SER A 109 22.75 -3.69 16.25
CA SER A 109 22.21 -4.28 17.49
C SER A 109 21.34 -3.31 18.30
N GLU A 110 21.72 -2.03 18.31
CA GLU A 110 20.97 -0.96 18.99
C GLU A 110 19.65 -0.68 18.28
N VAL A 111 19.70 -0.50 16.96
CA VAL A 111 18.51 -0.23 16.13
C VAL A 111 17.55 -1.41 16.17
N TRP A 112 18.06 -2.64 15.93
CA TRP A 112 17.22 -3.84 15.91
C TRP A 112 16.64 -4.15 17.29
N GLY A 113 17.41 -3.97 18.36
CA GLY A 113 16.90 -4.05 19.73
C GLY A 113 15.76 -3.06 19.96
N SER A 114 15.94 -1.80 19.55
CA SER A 114 14.93 -0.76 19.72
C SER A 114 13.65 -1.02 18.92
N ILE A 115 13.75 -1.60 17.72
CA ILE A 115 12.59 -2.03 16.93
C ILE A 115 11.83 -3.13 17.67
N LYS A 116 12.54 -4.18 18.11
CA LYS A 116 11.91 -5.33 18.79
C LYS A 116 11.20 -4.94 20.07
N GLU A 117 11.76 -4.00 20.82
CA GLU A 117 11.20 -3.48 22.07
C GLU A 117 10.19 -2.33 21.84
N GLY A 118 9.92 -1.94 20.59
CA GLY A 118 8.91 -0.94 20.25
C GLY A 118 9.32 0.53 20.49
N TYR A 119 10.58 0.82 20.78
CA TYR A 119 11.08 2.20 20.85
C TYR A 119 11.20 2.85 19.46
N LEU A 120 11.38 2.02 18.43
CA LEU A 120 11.45 2.39 17.03
C LEU A 120 10.39 1.60 16.25
N ASP A 121 9.14 2.03 16.36
CA ASP A 121 7.95 1.29 15.89
C ASP A 121 7.23 1.94 14.70
N ALA A 122 7.81 2.99 14.12
CA ALA A 122 7.19 3.78 13.08
C ALA A 122 8.15 4.23 11.98
N PHE A 123 7.57 4.79 10.92
CA PHE A 123 8.27 5.46 9.84
C PHE A 123 7.95 6.96 9.81
N SER A 124 8.90 7.74 9.31
CA SER A 124 8.70 9.14 8.96
C SER A 124 9.40 9.44 7.63
N ILE A 125 8.91 10.44 6.91
CA ILE A 125 9.46 10.87 5.62
C ILE A 125 10.03 12.28 5.73
N ALA A 126 11.19 12.48 5.11
CA ALA A 126 11.70 13.79 4.76
C ALA A 126 11.43 14.02 3.28
N TYR A 127 10.88 15.18 2.95
CA TYR A 127 10.45 15.50 1.59
C TYR A 127 10.61 17.00 1.28
N LYS A 128 10.62 17.32 -0.01
CA LYS A 128 10.51 18.69 -0.52
C LYS A 128 9.14 18.88 -1.15
N ALA A 129 8.34 19.79 -0.62
CA ALA A 129 7.05 20.12 -1.21
C ALA A 129 7.24 20.85 -2.56
N ILE A 130 6.73 20.28 -3.65
CA ILE A 130 6.80 20.86 -5.00
C ILE A 130 5.51 21.65 -5.29
N LYS A 131 4.35 21.09 -4.96
CA LYS A 131 3.05 21.77 -5.08
C LYS A 131 2.20 21.49 -3.85
N LYS A 132 1.61 22.54 -3.28
CA LYS A 132 0.71 22.44 -2.13
C LYS A 132 -0.41 23.46 -2.19
N VAL A 133 -1.54 23.14 -1.59
CA VAL A 133 -2.72 24.01 -1.47
C VAL A 133 -3.22 23.96 -0.04
N SER A 134 -3.40 25.11 0.60
CA SER A 134 -4.05 25.15 1.91
C SER A 134 -5.54 25.44 1.77
N LYS A 135 -6.35 24.82 2.64
CA LYS A 135 -7.80 25.02 2.75
C LYS A 135 -8.20 25.12 4.21
N MET A 136 -9.33 25.76 4.49
CA MET A 136 -9.95 25.71 5.81
C MET A 136 -10.87 24.49 5.87
N VAL A 137 -10.67 23.62 6.86
CA VAL A 137 -11.52 22.47 7.19
C VAL A 137 -11.90 22.64 8.64
N ASP A 138 -13.19 22.83 8.92
CA ASP A 138 -13.72 23.02 10.28
C ASP A 138 -12.99 24.09 11.11
N GLY A 139 -12.60 25.20 10.45
CA GLY A 139 -11.88 26.31 11.09
C GLY A 139 -10.37 26.08 11.27
N VAL A 140 -9.85 24.92 10.85
CA VAL A 140 -8.41 24.59 10.88
C VAL A 140 -7.82 24.72 9.47
N LYS A 141 -6.65 25.32 9.36
CA LYS A 141 -5.91 25.40 8.10
C LYS A 141 -5.22 24.06 7.83
N VAL A 142 -5.69 23.33 6.83
CA VAL A 142 -5.11 22.06 6.37
C VAL A 142 -4.35 22.30 5.06
N THR A 143 -3.14 21.76 4.94
CA THR A 143 -2.31 21.85 3.74
C THR A 143 -2.30 20.52 3.00
N LEU A 144 -2.82 20.53 1.78
CA LEU A 144 -2.79 19.38 0.88
C LEU A 144 -1.48 19.41 0.07
N LEU A 145 -0.61 18.44 0.28
CA LEU A 145 0.61 18.23 -0.48
C LEU A 145 0.26 17.48 -1.77
N LYS A 146 0.21 18.23 -2.88
CA LYS A 146 -0.23 17.73 -4.19
C LYS A 146 0.87 17.06 -4.99
N SER A 147 2.11 17.46 -4.74
CA SER A 147 3.31 16.90 -5.35
C SER A 147 4.48 17.14 -4.40
N ILE A 148 5.29 16.10 -4.18
CA ILE A 148 6.47 16.16 -3.33
C ILE A 148 7.61 15.41 -4.00
N GLU A 149 8.83 15.76 -3.64
CA GLU A 149 10.02 14.96 -3.89
C GLU A 149 10.41 14.27 -2.59
N LEU A 150 10.44 12.94 -2.58
CA LEU A 150 10.88 12.13 -1.44
C LEU A 150 12.40 12.21 -1.32
N LEU A 151 12.89 12.56 -0.13
CA LEU A 151 14.31 12.78 0.12
C LEU A 151 14.92 11.65 0.97
N ASN A 152 14.17 11.15 1.94
CA ASN A 152 14.63 10.12 2.87
C ASN A 152 13.44 9.53 3.64
N VAL A 153 13.59 8.27 4.06
CA VAL A 153 12.69 7.60 4.99
C VAL A 153 13.47 7.31 6.25
N ALA A 154 12.88 7.51 7.42
CA ALA A 154 13.48 7.21 8.71
C ALA A 154 12.63 6.19 9.47
N ILE A 155 13.28 5.36 10.26
CA ILE A 155 12.65 4.66 11.39
C ILE A 155 12.68 5.62 12.58
N THR A 156 11.56 5.71 13.30
CA THR A 156 11.36 6.64 14.42
C THR A 156 10.38 6.05 15.44
N GLY A 157 10.41 6.53 16.69
CA GLY A 157 9.34 6.33 17.65
C GLY A 157 8.28 7.44 17.63
N ASN A 158 8.60 8.58 16.99
CA ASN A 158 7.80 9.81 17.00
C ASN A 158 7.44 10.25 15.57
N PRO A 159 6.60 9.49 14.86
CA PRO A 159 6.24 9.83 13.50
C PRO A 159 5.38 11.10 13.48
N VAL A 160 5.64 11.98 12.50
CA VAL A 160 4.83 13.20 12.29
C VAL A 160 3.41 12.84 11.86
N ASN A 161 3.26 11.82 11.03
CA ASN A 161 1.96 11.20 10.75
C ASN A 161 1.77 10.02 11.73
N PRO A 162 0.84 10.11 12.70
CA PRO A 162 0.68 9.09 13.75
C PRO A 162 0.33 7.68 13.24
N ASN A 163 -0.18 7.59 12.01
CA ASN A 163 -0.63 6.34 11.39
C ASN A 163 0.47 5.65 10.55
N CYS A 164 1.65 6.25 10.39
CA CYS A 164 2.80 5.67 9.72
C CYS A 164 3.55 4.65 10.60
N ARG A 165 2.82 3.65 11.12
CA ARG A 165 3.36 2.62 12.03
C ARG A 165 3.84 1.38 11.29
N MET A 166 4.68 0.60 11.95
CA MET A 166 5.03 -0.75 11.51
C MET A 166 3.79 -1.66 11.64
N THR A 167 3.40 -2.34 10.56
CA THR A 167 2.19 -3.17 10.49
C THR A 167 2.41 -4.44 9.67
N ASN A 168 1.53 -5.44 9.83
CA ASN A 168 1.61 -6.77 9.19
C ASN A 168 0.82 -6.86 7.85
N VAL A 169 0.55 -5.76 7.15
CA VAL A 169 -0.47 -5.74 6.08
C VAL A 169 -0.12 -6.62 4.86
N PHE A 170 1.14 -7.04 4.69
CA PHE A 170 1.51 -7.92 3.57
C PHE A 170 0.96 -9.36 3.67
N MET A 171 0.66 -9.89 4.86
CA MET A 171 0.18 -11.27 4.98
C MET A 171 -1.24 -11.49 4.46
N LYS A 172 -2.16 -10.54 4.69
CA LYS A 172 -3.53 -10.68 4.18
C LYS A 172 -3.56 -10.86 2.66
N SER A 173 -2.70 -10.12 1.95
CA SER A 173 -2.64 -10.25 0.48
C SER A 173 -2.03 -11.58 -0.01
N LEU A 174 -1.16 -12.23 0.77
CA LEU A 174 -0.56 -13.52 0.41
C LEU A 174 -1.51 -14.69 0.74
N GLU A 175 -2.20 -14.62 1.88
CA GLU A 175 -3.26 -15.56 2.27
C GLU A 175 -4.42 -15.47 1.27
N ASP A 176 -4.87 -14.26 0.92
CA ASP A 176 -5.91 -14.03 -0.11
C ASP A 176 -5.46 -14.53 -1.50
N LEU A 177 -4.18 -14.40 -1.86
CA LEU A 177 -3.62 -14.91 -3.13
C LEU A 177 -3.53 -16.44 -3.16
N GLU A 178 -3.29 -17.09 -2.02
CA GLU A 178 -3.32 -18.55 -1.90
C GLU A 178 -4.75 -19.09 -1.91
N GLU A 179 -5.70 -18.41 -1.26
CA GLU A 179 -7.12 -18.75 -1.32
C GLU A 179 -7.68 -18.63 -2.75
N LEU A 180 -7.35 -17.55 -3.48
CA LEU A 180 -7.75 -17.37 -4.88
C LEU A 180 -7.20 -18.47 -5.80
N LYS A 181 -5.93 -18.85 -5.63
CA LYS A 181 -5.30 -19.94 -6.41
C LYS A 181 -5.91 -21.30 -6.10
N MET A 182 -6.27 -21.55 -4.84
CA MET A 182 -6.93 -22.80 -4.41
C MET A 182 -8.36 -22.89 -4.95
N THR A 183 -9.06 -21.77 -5.13
CA THR A 183 -10.37 -21.74 -5.80
C THR A 183 -10.30 -21.95 -7.30
N GLU A 184 -9.25 -21.45 -7.98
CA GLU A 184 -9.04 -21.66 -9.42
C GLU A 184 -8.61 -23.11 -9.73
N GLU A 185 -7.72 -23.72 -8.93
CA GLU A 185 -7.27 -25.10 -9.13
C GLU A 185 -8.37 -26.16 -8.87
N LYS A 186 -9.39 -25.84 -8.06
CA LYS A 186 -10.54 -26.74 -7.85
C LYS A 186 -11.56 -26.75 -8.98
N GLN A 187 -11.47 -25.82 -9.94
CA GLN A 187 -12.44 -25.71 -11.03
C GLN A 187 -11.99 -26.33 -12.36
N GLU A 188 -10.74 -26.79 -12.51
CA GLU A 188 -10.30 -27.39 -13.76
C GLU A 188 -9.89 -28.87 -13.65
N THR A 189 -10.59 -29.67 -14.47
CA THR A 189 -10.35 -31.04 -14.97
C THR A 189 -11.19 -32.18 -14.36
N PRO A 190 -11.50 -33.24 -15.13
CA PRO A 190 -12.36 -33.22 -16.33
C PRO A 190 -13.43 -34.34 -16.31
N LYS A 191 -14.60 -34.11 -16.93
CA LYS A 191 -15.62 -35.17 -17.14
C LYS A 191 -15.20 -36.07 -18.31
N GLU A 192 -14.87 -37.32 -18.00
CA GLU A 192 -14.66 -38.43 -18.95
C GLU A 192 -16.00 -39.10 -19.32
N GLU A 193 -16.12 -39.58 -20.56
CA GLU A 193 -17.36 -39.94 -21.25
C GLU A 193 -17.83 -41.42 -21.09
N ALA A 194 -19.17 -41.59 -21.17
CA ALA A 194 -19.97 -42.64 -21.86
C ALA A 194 -20.17 -44.06 -21.23
N PRO A 195 -21.28 -44.81 -21.53
CA PRO A 195 -22.08 -44.74 -22.77
C PRO A 195 -23.63 -44.82 -22.70
N VAL A 196 -24.20 -44.21 -23.76
CA VAL A 196 -25.42 -44.44 -24.56
C VAL A 196 -26.42 -45.54 -24.15
N GLU A 197 -27.69 -45.15 -23.95
CA GLU A 197 -28.88 -45.85 -24.49
C GLU A 197 -30.00 -44.83 -24.77
N ALA A 198 -30.60 -44.90 -25.96
CA ALA A 198 -31.80 -44.20 -26.39
C ALA A 198 -32.81 -45.27 -26.88
N PRO A 199 -34.14 -45.03 -26.94
CA PRO A 199 -34.65 -44.22 -28.07
C PRO A 199 -35.98 -43.43 -27.85
N VAL A 200 -36.06 -42.28 -28.54
CA VAL A 200 -37.19 -41.51 -29.12
C VAL A 200 -38.53 -41.37 -28.39
N GLU A 201 -39.01 -40.12 -28.24
CA GLU A 201 -40.17 -39.63 -29.02
C GLU A 201 -40.21 -38.09 -29.09
N ALA A 202 -40.41 -37.56 -30.30
CA ALA A 202 -40.45 -36.15 -30.64
C ALA A 202 -41.86 -35.58 -30.49
N LYS A 203 -41.97 -34.27 -30.20
CA LYS A 203 -43.08 -33.42 -30.68
C LYS A 203 -42.73 -31.92 -30.58
N GLU A 204 -42.34 -31.40 -31.75
CA GLU A 204 -42.73 -30.15 -32.41
C GLU A 204 -43.17 -28.92 -31.57
N ALA A 205 -42.47 -27.80 -31.81
CA ALA A 205 -42.96 -26.42 -31.62
C ALA A 205 -43.97 -26.06 -32.73
N PRO A 206 -44.79 -24.98 -32.62
CA PRO A 206 -44.25 -23.65 -32.92
C PRO A 206 -44.88 -22.45 -32.16
N VAL A 207 -44.05 -21.41 -31.99
CA VAL A 207 -44.29 -19.97 -32.25
C VAL A 207 -45.55 -19.30 -31.67
N GLU A 208 -45.35 -18.25 -30.86
CA GLU A 208 -45.89 -16.90 -31.12
C GLU A 208 -45.31 -15.84 -30.16
N ALA A 209 -44.72 -14.80 -30.74
CA ALA A 209 -44.56 -13.47 -30.15
C ALA A 209 -45.42 -12.51 -31.01
N PRO A 210 -46.04 -11.49 -30.41
CA PRO A 210 -45.56 -10.12 -30.69
C PRO A 210 -45.57 -9.21 -29.44
N VAL A 211 -44.51 -8.43 -29.19
CA VAL A 211 -44.35 -7.00 -29.52
C VAL A 211 -45.42 -6.10 -28.90
N GLU A 212 -45.06 -5.31 -27.89
CA GLU A 212 -45.40 -3.88 -27.82
C GLU A 212 -44.20 -3.07 -27.29
N ALA A 213 -44.00 -1.92 -27.91
CA ALA A 213 -42.87 -1.01 -27.81
C ALA A 213 -43.18 0.15 -26.84
N PRO A 214 -42.25 1.10 -26.60
CA PRO A 214 -42.14 1.90 -25.39
C PRO A 214 -42.95 3.21 -25.44
N VAL A 215 -43.35 3.71 -24.27
CA VAL A 215 -43.84 5.09 -24.11
C VAL A 215 -42.69 5.98 -23.66
N GLU A 216 -42.28 6.84 -24.58
CA GLU A 216 -41.53 8.08 -24.38
C GLU A 216 -42.45 9.14 -23.76
N GLU A 217 -42.02 9.83 -22.70
CA GLU A 217 -42.46 11.21 -22.46
C GLU A 217 -41.24 12.13 -22.27
N LYS A 218 -41.31 13.24 -23.01
CA LYS A 218 -40.28 14.25 -23.25
C LYS A 218 -40.18 15.29 -22.12
N PRO A 219 -39.08 16.07 -22.08
CA PRO A 219 -38.77 17.03 -21.01
C PRO A 219 -39.53 18.35 -21.16
N VAL A 220 -39.74 19.04 -20.03
CA VAL A 220 -40.24 20.42 -20.00
C VAL A 220 -39.07 21.37 -19.69
N GLU A 221 -38.76 22.25 -20.62
CA GLU A 221 -37.82 23.38 -20.45
C GLU A 221 -38.49 24.59 -19.78
N ALA A 222 -37.72 25.23 -18.88
CA ALA A 222 -37.56 26.64 -18.49
C ALA A 222 -38.70 27.69 -18.62
N PRO A 223 -38.61 28.78 -17.83
CA PRO A 223 -37.98 29.96 -18.42
C PRO A 223 -37.00 30.74 -17.52
N VAL A 224 -36.17 31.47 -18.26
CA VAL A 224 -35.16 32.48 -17.92
C VAL A 224 -35.74 33.65 -17.12
N GLU A 225 -34.98 34.17 -16.13
CA GLU A 225 -35.00 35.59 -15.80
C GLU A 225 -33.67 36.07 -15.18
N ALA A 226 -32.93 36.83 -15.98
CA ALA A 226 -32.08 37.97 -15.59
C ALA A 226 -32.58 39.12 -16.50
N PRO A 227 -32.51 40.42 -16.15
CA PRO A 227 -31.30 41.09 -15.66
C PRO A 227 -31.52 42.24 -14.63
N ALA A 228 -30.44 42.80 -14.07
CA ALA A 228 -30.15 44.25 -14.10
C ALA A 228 -28.94 44.64 -13.20
N GLU A 229 -28.02 45.36 -13.85
CA GLU A 229 -27.01 46.35 -13.37
C GLU A 229 -25.99 46.03 -12.28
#